data_AF-A0A120CXB7-F1
#
_entry.id   AF-A0A120CXB7-F1
#
_cell.length_a   1.000
_cell.length_b   1.000
_cell.length_c   1.000
_cell.angle_alpha   90.00
_cell.angle_beta   90.00
_cell.angle_gamma   90.00
#
_symmetry.space_group_name_H-M   'P 1'
#
loop_
_entity.id
_entity.type
_entity.pdbx_description
1 polymer ?
#
loop_
_entity_poly.entity_id
_entity_poly.type
_entity_poly.pdbx_seq_one_letter_code
_entity_poly.pdbx_strand_id
1 'polypeptide(L)'
;MPNSYTAGVQDGTVTDLSQYALLCARAFGALISMRDDRMDAPTPDLIEPGPCYAEALSEATARIDELKRMSPEDIEFASKRFHADALAAWEKRQQDKAEQRARYVAMLEKVRNWSPPTADHEPFKSFMVDQIEKSIEWDCREFPDPEPTTPTPKDWHIEQLVAASRRLAMCEGAHREEVERAESKTKWLTELRSSLDECADKEASK
;
A
#
# COMPACT_ATOMS: atom_id res chain seq x y z
N MET A 1 35.72 -0.78 -4.83
CA MET A 1 34.85 -1.72 -4.10
C MET A 1 33.87 -2.29 -5.14
N PRO A 2 33.90 -3.59 -5.46
CA PRO A 2 32.87 -4.18 -6.31
C PRO A 2 31.50 -4.04 -5.63
N ASN A 3 30.44 -3.89 -6.43
CA ASN A 3 29.08 -3.94 -5.91
C ASN A 3 28.61 -5.41 -5.85
N SER A 4 27.42 -5.65 -5.30
CA SER A 4 26.86 -7.00 -5.17
C SER A 4 26.72 -7.74 -6.50
N TYR A 5 26.63 -7.04 -7.63
CA TYR A 5 26.53 -7.65 -8.97
C TYR A 5 27.90 -8.03 -9.55
N THR A 6 28.96 -7.29 -9.23
CA THR A 6 30.31 -7.52 -9.80
C THR A 6 31.27 -8.26 -8.89
N ALA A 7 30.93 -8.45 -7.60
CA ALA A 7 31.79 -9.15 -6.63
C ALA A 7 32.17 -10.56 -7.10
N GLY A 8 31.19 -11.33 -7.60
CA GLY A 8 31.43 -12.70 -8.07
C GLY A 8 32.27 -12.78 -9.35
N VAL A 9 32.19 -11.76 -10.21
CA VAL A 9 33.07 -11.68 -11.40
C VAL A 9 34.50 -11.35 -10.97
N GLN A 10 34.65 -10.49 -9.95
CA GLN A 10 35.96 -10.10 -9.45
C GLN A 10 36.69 -11.25 -8.75
N ASP A 11 36.00 -12.06 -7.94
CA ASP A 11 36.59 -13.18 -7.20
C ASP A 11 36.64 -14.50 -7.99
N GLY A 12 36.07 -14.51 -9.20
CA GLY A 12 36.06 -15.65 -10.11
C GLY A 12 35.00 -16.70 -9.79
N THR A 13 34.05 -16.43 -8.88
CA THR A 13 32.91 -17.32 -8.61
C THR A 13 31.83 -17.26 -9.71
N VAL A 14 31.76 -16.16 -10.47
CA VAL A 14 30.91 -15.99 -11.66
C VAL A 14 31.80 -15.84 -12.88
N THR A 15 31.90 -16.90 -13.68
CA THR A 15 32.69 -16.92 -14.92
C THR A 15 31.84 -17.04 -16.18
N ASP A 16 30.55 -17.32 -16.02
CA ASP A 16 29.60 -17.52 -17.11
C ASP A 16 28.76 -16.25 -17.37
N LEU A 17 28.60 -15.90 -18.64
CA LEU A 17 27.85 -14.72 -19.06
C LEU A 17 26.37 -14.82 -18.67
N SER A 18 25.78 -16.02 -18.80
CA SER A 18 24.37 -16.23 -18.46
C SER A 18 24.13 -16.02 -16.97
N GLN A 19 25.00 -16.58 -16.13
CA GLN A 19 24.98 -16.36 -14.69
C GLN A 19 25.10 -14.87 -14.32
N TYR A 20 26.02 -14.14 -14.95
CA TYR A 20 26.19 -12.70 -14.70
C TYR A 20 25.00 -11.87 -15.18
N ALA A 21 24.46 -12.16 -16.36
CA ALA A 21 23.33 -11.45 -16.94
C ALA A 21 22.05 -11.65 -16.10
N LEU A 22 21.77 -12.88 -15.65
CA LEU A 22 20.63 -13.18 -14.78
C LEU A 22 20.76 -12.54 -13.40
N LEU A 23 21.98 -12.44 -12.86
CA LEU A 23 22.24 -11.71 -11.62
C LEU A 23 21.92 -10.21 -11.78
N CYS A 24 22.35 -9.61 -12.90
CA CYS A 24 22.05 -8.20 -13.19
C CYS A 24 20.57 -7.95 -13.47
N ALA A 25 19.86 -8.91 -14.08
CA ALA A 25 18.43 -8.81 -14.39
C ALA A 25 17.55 -8.54 -13.15
N ARG A 26 18.02 -8.88 -11.94
CA ARG A 26 17.35 -8.54 -10.67
C ARG A 26 17.24 -7.04 -10.38
N ALA A 27 18.08 -6.22 -11.00
CA ALA A 27 17.97 -4.76 -10.94
C ALA A 27 16.91 -4.20 -11.90
N PHE A 28 16.31 -5.04 -12.76
CA PHE A 28 15.41 -4.63 -13.84
C PHE A 28 14.01 -5.23 -13.65
N GLY A 29 13.01 -4.58 -14.25
CA GLY A 29 11.58 -4.74 -13.92
C GLY A 29 11.03 -6.18 -13.92
N ALA A 30 11.61 -7.12 -14.66
CA ALA A 30 11.16 -8.51 -14.70
C ALA A 30 11.49 -9.29 -13.41
N LEU A 31 12.64 -9.02 -12.79
CA LEU A 31 13.10 -9.71 -11.57
C LEU A 31 13.28 -8.75 -10.39
N ILE A 32 12.68 -7.56 -10.45
CA ILE A 32 12.83 -6.55 -9.39
C ILE A 32 12.32 -7.03 -8.02
N SER A 33 11.36 -7.95 -8.00
CA SER A 33 10.87 -8.60 -6.77
C SER A 33 11.94 -9.45 -6.09
N MET A 34 12.99 -9.88 -6.82
CA MET A 34 14.12 -10.64 -6.31
C MET A 34 15.32 -9.76 -5.95
N ARG A 35 15.19 -8.43 -6.00
CA ARG A 35 16.31 -7.50 -5.74
C ARG A 35 16.90 -7.71 -4.34
N ASP A 36 16.04 -7.93 -3.37
CA ASP A 36 16.39 -8.04 -1.95
C ASP A 36 16.58 -9.53 -1.52
N ASP A 37 16.38 -10.47 -2.45
CA ASP A 37 16.68 -11.89 -2.23
C ASP A 37 18.19 -12.14 -2.13
N ARG A 38 18.57 -13.27 -1.54
CA ARG A 38 19.97 -13.70 -1.52
C ARG A 38 20.50 -13.82 -2.95
N MET A 39 21.75 -13.39 -3.20
CA MET A 39 22.35 -13.40 -4.55
C MET A 39 22.45 -14.80 -5.15
N ASP A 40 22.46 -15.85 -4.33
CA ASP A 40 22.46 -17.27 -4.72
C ASP A 40 21.06 -17.85 -4.98
N ALA A 41 19.98 -17.08 -4.80
CA ALA A 41 18.63 -17.55 -5.04
C ALA A 41 18.44 -18.00 -6.52
N PRO A 42 17.77 -19.11 -6.81
CA PRO A 42 17.52 -19.52 -8.18
C PRO A 42 16.57 -18.53 -8.86
N THR A 43 16.92 -18.07 -10.07
CA THR A 43 16.01 -17.31 -10.91
C THR A 43 14.90 -18.24 -11.42
N PRO A 44 13.61 -17.95 -11.15
CA PRO A 44 12.50 -18.82 -11.52
C PRO A 44 12.33 -18.89 -13.04
N ASP A 45 11.75 -19.97 -13.54
CA ASP A 45 11.46 -20.12 -14.98
C ASP A 45 10.16 -19.43 -15.40
N LEU A 46 9.24 -19.30 -14.44
CA LEU A 46 7.92 -18.69 -14.60
C LEU A 46 7.71 -17.69 -13.47
N ILE A 47 7.28 -16.48 -13.82
CA ILE A 47 6.82 -15.50 -12.85
C ILE A 47 5.32 -15.69 -12.71
N GLU A 48 4.88 -16.08 -11.52
CA GLU A 48 3.46 -16.24 -11.17
C GLU A 48 2.87 -14.92 -10.67
N PRO A 49 1.58 -14.63 -10.92
CA PRO A 49 0.90 -13.50 -10.32
C PRO A 49 0.82 -13.65 -8.79
N GLY A 50 0.90 -12.54 -8.06
CA GLY A 50 0.79 -12.56 -6.59
C GLY A 50 -0.59 -13.02 -6.09
N PRO A 51 -0.68 -13.68 -4.90
CA PRO A 51 -1.92 -14.27 -4.39
C PRO A 51 -2.96 -13.23 -3.93
N CYS A 52 -2.53 -12.01 -3.62
CA CYS A 52 -3.34 -10.95 -2.99
C CYS A 52 -4.66 -10.66 -3.73
N TYR A 53 -4.65 -10.70 -5.06
CA TYR A 53 -5.86 -10.40 -5.84
C TYR A 53 -6.83 -11.59 -5.94
N ALA A 54 -6.33 -12.82 -5.90
CA ALA A 54 -7.18 -14.01 -5.90
C ALA A 54 -7.98 -14.13 -4.59
N GLU A 55 -7.33 -13.84 -3.45
CA GLU A 55 -7.99 -13.79 -2.15
C GLU A 55 -9.05 -12.67 -2.12
N ALA A 56 -8.68 -11.45 -2.56
CA ALA A 56 -9.61 -10.32 -2.60
C ALA A 56 -10.82 -10.55 -3.52
N LEU A 57 -10.67 -11.32 -4.61
CA LEU A 57 -11.77 -11.76 -5.47
C LEU A 57 -12.72 -12.71 -4.73
N SER A 58 -12.15 -13.68 -4.01
CA SER A 58 -12.92 -14.64 -3.21
C SER A 58 -13.73 -13.93 -2.13
N GLU A 59 -13.11 -13.00 -1.39
CA GLU A 59 -13.77 -12.20 -0.36
C GLU A 59 -14.91 -11.33 -0.92
N ALA A 60 -14.66 -10.63 -2.03
CA ALA A 60 -15.67 -9.78 -2.66
C ALA A 60 -16.87 -10.61 -3.15
N THR A 61 -16.62 -11.78 -3.73
CA THR A 61 -17.65 -12.71 -4.18
C THR A 61 -18.47 -13.24 -3.00
N ALA A 62 -17.79 -13.72 -1.95
CA ALA A 62 -18.43 -14.21 -0.73
C ALA A 62 -19.31 -13.13 -0.08
N ARG A 63 -18.86 -11.88 -0.08
CA ARG A 63 -19.63 -10.75 0.45
C ARG A 63 -20.91 -10.48 -0.34
N ILE A 64 -20.85 -10.53 -1.68
CA ILE A 64 -22.04 -10.38 -2.52
C ILE A 64 -23.03 -11.50 -2.24
N ASP A 65 -22.54 -12.73 -2.13
CA ASP A 65 -23.35 -13.90 -1.83
C ASP A 65 -24.02 -13.82 -0.45
N GLU A 66 -23.27 -13.39 0.56
CA GLU A 66 -23.79 -13.14 1.90
C GLU A 66 -24.92 -12.10 1.85
N LEU A 67 -24.68 -10.94 1.23
CA LEU A 67 -25.66 -9.87 1.09
C LEU A 67 -26.93 -10.35 0.38
N LYS A 68 -26.81 -11.17 -0.67
CA LYS A 68 -27.96 -11.74 -1.40
C LYS A 68 -28.78 -12.74 -0.58
N ARG A 69 -28.18 -13.38 0.43
CA ARG A 69 -28.83 -14.37 1.28
C ARG A 69 -29.45 -13.77 2.54
N MET A 70 -29.19 -12.50 2.86
CA MET A 70 -29.74 -11.85 4.05
C MET A 70 -31.28 -11.81 4.00
N SER A 71 -31.91 -12.17 5.11
CA SER A 71 -33.34 -11.96 5.31
C SER A 71 -33.66 -10.47 5.53
N PRO A 72 -34.92 -10.03 5.39
CA PRO A 72 -35.32 -8.68 5.78
C PRO A 72 -34.93 -8.31 7.21
N GLU A 73 -35.03 -9.27 8.14
CA GLU A 73 -34.64 -9.11 9.55
C GLU A 73 -33.12 -8.93 9.70
N ASP A 74 -32.32 -9.72 8.97
CA ASP A 74 -30.85 -9.58 8.96
C ASP A 74 -30.45 -8.21 8.39
N ILE A 75 -31.13 -7.76 7.34
CA ILE A 75 -30.89 -6.46 6.70
C ILE A 75 -31.19 -5.33 7.69
N GLU A 76 -32.31 -5.41 8.40
CA GLU A 76 -32.67 -4.42 9.42
C GLU A 76 -31.64 -4.39 10.56
N PHE A 77 -31.26 -5.57 11.08
CA PHE A 77 -30.28 -5.67 12.15
C PHE A 77 -28.90 -5.14 11.73
N ALA A 78 -28.41 -5.56 10.57
CA ALA A 78 -27.11 -5.16 10.07
C ALA A 78 -27.04 -3.66 9.72
N SER A 79 -28.11 -3.10 9.15
CA SER A 79 -28.21 -1.66 8.87
C SER A 79 -28.15 -0.83 10.15
N LYS A 80 -28.89 -1.22 11.20
CA LYS A 80 -28.85 -0.55 12.51
C LYS A 80 -27.46 -0.62 13.14
N ARG A 81 -26.83 -1.80 13.09
CA ARG A 81 -25.47 -1.98 13.59
C ARG A 81 -24.47 -1.11 12.84
N PHE A 82 -24.54 -1.11 11.50
CA PHE A 82 -23.67 -0.29 10.66
C PHE A 82 -23.79 1.20 11.01
N HIS A 83 -25.02 1.70 11.19
CA HIS A 83 -25.25 3.08 11.58
C HIS A 83 -24.73 3.37 12.99
N ALA A 84 -24.96 2.48 13.96
CA ALA A 84 -24.44 2.64 15.32
C ALA A 84 -22.90 2.68 15.35
N ASP A 85 -22.24 1.80 14.60
CA ASP A 85 -20.79 1.77 14.48
C ASP A 85 -20.25 3.04 13.79
N ALA A 86 -20.93 3.52 12.75
CA ALA A 86 -20.59 4.75 12.06
C ALA A 86 -20.72 5.99 12.97
N LEU A 87 -21.82 6.06 13.74
CA LEU A 87 -22.09 7.13 14.69
C LEU A 87 -21.04 7.14 15.81
N ALA A 88 -20.77 5.99 16.43
CA ALA A 88 -19.74 5.89 17.47
C ALA A 88 -18.35 6.28 16.95
N ALA A 89 -18.00 5.88 15.72
CA ALA A 89 -16.75 6.28 15.10
C ALA A 89 -16.70 7.78 14.81
N TRP A 90 -17.82 8.38 14.40
CA TRP A 90 -17.93 9.83 14.18
C TRP A 90 -17.79 10.59 15.51
N GLU A 91 -18.54 10.23 16.55
CA GLU A 91 -18.45 10.83 17.88
C GLU A 91 -17.02 10.79 18.41
N LYS A 92 -16.37 9.63 18.29
CA LYS A 92 -14.97 9.48 18.67
C LYS A 92 -14.05 10.41 17.87
N ARG A 93 -14.20 10.52 16.55
CA ARG A 93 -13.39 11.46 15.74
C ARG A 93 -13.62 12.91 16.17
N GLN A 94 -14.86 13.29 16.47
CA GLN A 94 -15.17 14.64 16.93
C GLN A 94 -14.55 14.93 18.30
N GLN A 95 -14.58 13.96 19.21
CA GLN A 95 -13.89 14.04 20.49
C GLN A 95 -12.38 14.14 20.30
N ASP A 96 -11.77 13.25 19.51
CA ASP A 96 -10.33 13.20 19.26
C ASP A 96 -9.83 14.53 18.66
N LYS A 97 -10.57 15.12 17.72
CA LYS A 97 -10.29 16.45 17.15
C LYS A 97 -10.35 17.55 18.20
N ALA A 98 -11.40 17.57 19.03
CA ALA A 98 -11.55 18.56 20.08
C ALA A 98 -10.42 18.47 21.13
N GLU A 99 -10.08 17.26 21.54
CA GLU A 99 -8.98 17.00 22.48
C GLU A 99 -7.62 17.36 21.88
N GLN A 100 -7.37 17.03 20.61
CA GLN A 100 -6.13 17.39 19.92
C GLN A 100 -5.96 18.91 19.87
N ARG A 101 -7.01 19.63 19.48
CA ARG A 101 -7.00 21.09 19.47
C ARG A 101 -6.75 21.67 20.86
N ALA A 102 -7.40 21.13 21.89
CA ALA A 102 -7.20 21.55 23.27
C ALA A 102 -5.75 21.35 23.73
N ARG A 103 -5.11 20.22 23.37
CA ARG A 103 -3.70 19.96 23.67
C ARG A 103 -2.77 20.97 23.01
N TYR A 104 -3.00 21.29 21.73
CA TYR A 104 -2.20 22.30 21.03
C TYR A 104 -2.37 23.69 21.65
N VAL A 105 -3.60 24.12 21.92
CA VAL A 105 -3.88 25.41 22.55
C VAL A 105 -3.22 25.52 23.92
N ALA A 106 -3.33 24.47 24.75
CA ALA A 106 -2.71 24.45 26.07
C ALA A 106 -1.17 24.52 26.01
N MET A 107 -0.54 23.86 25.03
CA MET A 107 0.90 23.95 24.85
C MET A 107 1.33 25.31 24.32
N LEU A 108 0.57 25.87 23.37
CA LEU A 108 0.81 27.20 22.83
C LEU A 108 0.80 28.27 23.93
N GLU A 109 -0.15 28.17 24.87
CA GLU A 109 -0.21 29.04 26.04
C GLU A 109 1.05 28.90 26.92
N LYS A 110 1.48 27.67 27.20
CA LYS A 110 2.72 27.42 27.96
C LYS A 110 3.95 28.02 27.29
N VAL A 111 4.10 27.83 25.97
CA VAL A 111 5.23 28.39 25.21
C VAL A 111 5.19 29.92 25.22
N ARG A 112 4.01 30.53 25.04
CA ARG A 112 3.84 31.99 25.08
C ARG A 112 4.18 32.57 26.46
N ASN A 113 3.80 31.89 27.54
CA ASN A 113 4.08 32.32 28.92
C ASN A 113 5.51 32.01 29.39
N TRP A 114 6.23 31.13 28.71
CA TRP A 114 7.63 30.83 29.04
C TRP A 114 8.54 32.00 28.68
N SER A 115 9.36 32.45 29.64
CA SER A 115 10.42 33.43 29.39
C SER A 115 11.72 32.71 28.98
N PRO A 116 12.24 32.94 27.76
CA PRO A 116 13.50 32.34 27.35
C PRO A 116 14.66 32.77 28.26
N PRO A 117 15.62 31.89 28.56
CA PRO A 117 16.69 32.17 29.53
C PRO A 117 17.71 33.19 29.01
N THR A 118 17.85 33.33 27.70
CA THR A 118 18.71 34.33 27.05
C THR A 118 18.06 34.84 25.77
N ALA A 119 18.54 35.98 25.24
CA ALA A 119 18.05 36.55 23.99
C ALA A 119 18.22 35.60 22.78
N ASP A 120 19.25 34.76 22.78
CA ASP A 120 19.50 33.76 21.72
C ASP A 120 18.40 32.68 21.65
N HIS A 121 17.59 32.53 22.70
CA HIS A 121 16.47 31.58 22.73
C HIS A 121 15.13 32.20 22.29
N GLU A 122 15.06 33.50 22.03
CA GLU A 122 13.84 34.15 21.53
C GLU A 122 13.43 33.63 20.13
N PRO A 123 14.36 33.41 19.17
CA PRO A 123 14.03 32.75 17.91
C PRO A 123 13.53 31.32 18.10
N PHE A 124 14.04 30.60 19.10
CA PHE A 124 13.59 29.25 19.42
C PHE A 124 12.16 29.24 19.97
N LYS A 125 11.82 30.18 20.87
CA LYS A 125 10.43 30.39 21.30
C LYS A 125 9.50 30.69 20.12
N SER A 126 9.91 31.62 19.26
CA SER A 126 9.15 32.01 18.07
C SER A 126 8.90 30.82 17.14
N PHE A 127 9.93 29.99 16.94
CA PHE A 127 9.80 28.75 16.16
C PHE A 127 8.81 27.78 16.81
N MET A 128 8.87 27.54 18.12
CA MET A 128 7.92 26.66 18.81
C MET A 128 6.47 27.14 18.67
N VAL A 129 6.23 28.45 18.77
CA VAL A 129 4.90 29.05 18.53
C VAL A 129 4.43 28.77 17.11
N ASP A 130 5.27 29.08 16.10
CA ASP A 130 4.96 28.90 14.69
C ASP A 130 4.64 27.43 14.35
N GLN A 131 5.38 26.47 14.91
CA GLN A 131 5.10 25.05 14.70
C GLN A 131 3.73 24.65 15.24
N ILE A 132 3.38 25.08 16.46
CA ILE A 132 2.09 24.72 17.07
C ILE A 132 0.93 25.40 16.32
N GLU A 133 1.08 26.66 15.92
CA GLU A 133 0.06 27.38 15.15
C GLU A 133 -0.21 26.72 13.79
N LYS A 134 0.85 26.30 13.08
CA LYS A 134 0.73 25.53 11.84
C LYS A 134 0.05 24.19 12.08
N SER A 135 0.42 23.45 13.12
CA SER A 135 -0.27 22.19 13.46
C SER A 135 -1.75 22.41 13.73
N ILE A 136 -2.14 23.48 14.43
CA ILE A 136 -3.56 23.82 14.60
C ILE A 136 -4.23 24.10 13.25
N GLU A 137 -3.57 24.83 12.36
CA GLU A 137 -4.11 25.16 11.03
C GLU A 137 -4.33 23.93 10.15
N TRP A 138 -3.39 22.98 10.15
CA TRP A 138 -3.42 21.81 9.29
C TRP A 138 -4.19 20.65 9.89
N ASP A 139 -3.92 20.31 11.16
CA ASP A 139 -4.51 19.13 11.80
C ASP A 139 -5.93 19.41 12.32
N CYS A 140 -6.20 20.64 12.74
CA CYS A 140 -7.50 21.04 13.29
C CYS A 140 -8.33 21.85 12.30
N ARG A 141 -8.01 21.79 10.99
CA ARG A 141 -8.80 22.42 9.95
C ARG A 141 -10.23 21.88 9.97
N GLU A 142 -11.21 22.77 10.01
CA GLU A 142 -12.62 22.41 9.91
C GLU A 142 -12.96 22.02 8.47
N PHE A 143 -12.93 20.72 8.19
CA PHE A 143 -13.60 20.16 7.03
C PHE A 143 -15.02 19.72 7.41
N PRO A 144 -15.99 19.80 6.49
CA PRO A 144 -17.29 19.18 6.71
C PRO A 144 -17.13 17.70 7.04
N ASP A 145 -17.41 17.32 8.28
CA ASP A 145 -17.51 15.94 8.75
C ASP A 145 -18.93 15.76 9.30
N PRO A 146 -19.94 15.72 8.41
CA PRO A 146 -21.33 15.64 8.84
C PRO A 146 -21.58 14.36 9.62
N GLU A 147 -22.49 14.43 10.57
CA GLU A 147 -22.98 13.25 11.28
C GLU A 147 -23.49 12.20 10.27
N PRO A 148 -23.18 10.91 10.46
CA PRO A 148 -23.65 9.86 9.57
C PRO A 148 -25.16 9.87 9.47
N THR A 149 -25.70 9.86 8.25
CA THR A 149 -27.14 9.70 8.04
C THR A 149 -27.56 8.27 8.38
N THR A 150 -28.80 8.10 8.83
CA THR A 150 -29.40 6.77 9.01
C THR A 150 -30.05 6.35 7.69
N PRO A 151 -29.43 5.49 6.86
CA PRO A 151 -30.10 4.97 5.67
C PRO A 151 -31.29 4.10 6.08
N THR A 152 -32.30 4.00 5.21
CA THR A 152 -33.29 2.94 5.38
C THR A 152 -32.60 1.57 5.24
N PRO A 153 -33.10 0.49 5.89
CA PRO A 153 -32.49 -0.83 5.73
C PRO A 153 -32.36 -1.27 4.27
N LYS A 154 -33.35 -0.90 3.45
CA LYS A 154 -33.35 -1.17 2.00
C LYS A 154 -32.24 -0.40 1.27
N ASP A 155 -32.10 0.89 1.54
CA ASP A 155 -31.09 1.71 0.88
C ASP A 155 -29.69 1.27 1.30
N TRP A 156 -29.48 0.97 2.59
CA TRP A 156 -28.24 0.38 3.09
C TRP A 156 -27.89 -0.91 2.34
N HIS A 157 -28.85 -1.83 2.19
CA HIS A 157 -28.61 -3.10 1.50
C HIS A 157 -28.21 -2.91 0.03
N ILE A 158 -28.90 -1.99 -0.68
CA ILE A 158 -28.56 -1.63 -2.06
C ILE A 158 -27.16 -1.03 -2.14
N GLU A 159 -26.82 -0.10 -1.25
CA GLU A 159 -25.49 0.52 -1.19
C GLU A 159 -24.38 -0.51 -0.92
N GLN A 160 -24.61 -1.45 -0.01
CA GLN A 160 -23.66 -2.53 0.27
C GLN A 160 -23.44 -3.44 -0.95
N LEU A 161 -24.52 -3.78 -1.67
CA LEU A 161 -24.41 -4.57 -2.90
C LEU A 161 -23.65 -3.82 -4.00
N VAL A 162 -23.92 -2.52 -4.16
CA VAL A 162 -23.19 -1.67 -5.12
C VAL A 162 -21.72 -1.57 -4.75
N ALA A 163 -21.40 -1.35 -3.48
CA ALA A 163 -20.03 -1.26 -2.99
C ALA A 163 -19.26 -2.58 -3.19
N ALA A 164 -19.88 -3.71 -2.83
CA ALA A 164 -19.29 -5.03 -3.02
C ALA A 164 -19.07 -5.36 -4.50
N SER A 165 -20.02 -4.99 -5.38
CA SER A 165 -19.89 -5.18 -6.83
C SER A 165 -18.77 -4.33 -7.44
N ARG A 166 -18.62 -3.08 -7.00
CA ARG A 166 -17.49 -2.22 -7.41
C ARG A 166 -16.16 -2.79 -6.96
N ARG A 167 -16.09 -3.30 -5.73
CA ARG A 167 -14.89 -3.96 -5.19
C ARG A 167 -14.53 -5.19 -6.01
N LEU A 168 -15.51 -6.04 -6.35
CA LEU A 168 -15.30 -7.21 -7.21
C LEU A 168 -14.72 -6.81 -8.56
N ALA A 169 -15.36 -5.87 -9.27
CA ALA A 169 -14.90 -5.41 -10.59
C ALA A 169 -13.47 -4.82 -10.55
N MET A 170 -13.14 -4.08 -9.49
CA MET A 170 -11.79 -3.55 -9.28
C MET A 170 -10.78 -4.68 -9.04
N CYS A 171 -11.12 -5.68 -8.21
CA CYS A 171 -10.27 -6.84 -7.98
C CYS A 171 -10.06 -7.66 -9.26
N GLU A 172 -11.09 -7.83 -10.09
CA GLU A 172 -11.00 -8.53 -11.37
C GLU A 172 -10.06 -7.82 -12.35
N GLY A 173 -10.17 -6.49 -12.43
CA GLY A 173 -9.26 -5.66 -13.22
C GLY A 173 -7.82 -5.79 -12.74
N ALA A 174 -7.58 -5.60 -11.43
CA ALA A 174 -6.25 -5.68 -10.85
C ALA A 174 -5.62 -7.08 -10.96
N HIS A 175 -6.42 -8.14 -10.80
CA HIS A 175 -5.95 -9.51 -10.99
C HIS A 175 -5.53 -9.76 -12.44
N ARG A 176 -6.32 -9.28 -13.41
CA ARG A 176 -5.97 -9.39 -14.83
C ARG A 176 -4.68 -8.66 -15.17
N GLU A 177 -4.52 -7.42 -14.70
CA GLU A 177 -3.27 -6.67 -14.88
C GLU A 177 -2.08 -7.40 -14.26
N GLU A 178 -2.26 -8.05 -13.11
CA GLU A 178 -1.19 -8.80 -12.46
C GLU A 178 -0.81 -10.05 -13.25
N VAL A 179 -1.80 -10.78 -13.80
CA VAL A 179 -1.57 -11.91 -14.72
C VAL A 179 -0.82 -11.44 -15.97
N GLU A 180 -1.27 -10.36 -16.62
CA GLU A 180 -0.61 -9.81 -17.81
C GLU A 180 0.83 -9.36 -17.51
N ARG A 181 1.07 -8.76 -16.34
CA ARG A 181 2.43 -8.41 -15.89
C ARG A 181 3.27 -9.66 -15.67
N ALA A 182 2.75 -10.68 -15.01
CA ALA A 182 3.46 -11.94 -14.74
C ALA A 182 3.85 -12.65 -16.06
N GLU A 183 2.91 -12.72 -17.02
CA GLU A 183 3.15 -13.25 -18.37
C GLU A 183 4.21 -12.42 -19.12
N SER A 184 4.13 -11.10 -19.08
CA SER A 184 5.09 -10.21 -19.73
C SER A 184 6.50 -10.37 -19.16
N LYS A 185 6.64 -10.48 -17.84
CA LYS A 185 7.93 -10.72 -17.17
C LYS A 185 8.50 -12.09 -17.51
N THR A 186 7.65 -13.11 -17.55
CA THR A 186 8.04 -14.47 -17.97
C THR A 186 8.54 -14.48 -19.40
N LYS A 187 7.81 -13.84 -20.32
CA LYS A 187 8.23 -13.72 -21.71
C LYS A 187 9.59 -13.04 -21.83
N TRP A 188 9.77 -11.91 -21.14
CA TRP A 188 11.05 -11.19 -21.12
C TRP A 188 12.21 -12.07 -20.63
N LEU A 189 11.98 -12.86 -19.59
CA LEU A 189 12.99 -13.75 -19.03
C LEU A 189 13.34 -14.90 -19.99
N THR A 190 12.34 -15.49 -20.63
CA THR A 190 12.52 -16.52 -21.66
C THR A 190 13.33 -15.97 -22.84
N GLU A 191 13.00 -14.78 -23.35
CA GLU A 191 13.73 -14.12 -24.43
C GLU A 191 15.20 -13.84 -24.05
N LEU A 192 15.45 -13.39 -22.81
CA LEU A 192 16.80 -13.19 -22.30
C LEU A 192 17.59 -14.50 -22.28
N ARG A 193 17.00 -15.58 -21.75
CA ARG A 193 17.65 -16.90 -21.67
C ARG A 193 17.97 -17.46 -23.05
N SER A 194 17.02 -17.44 -23.98
CA SER A 194 17.26 -17.87 -25.36
C SER A 194 18.39 -17.10 -26.03
N SER A 195 18.47 -15.78 -25.82
CA SER A 195 19.57 -14.96 -26.35
C SER A 195 20.93 -15.33 -25.75
N LEU A 196 20.97 -15.77 -24.48
CA LEU A 196 22.20 -16.18 -23.81
C LEU A 196 22.65 -17.56 -24.27
N ASP A 197 21.72 -18.50 -24.46
CA ASP A 197 21.99 -19.84 -25.00
C ASP A 197 22.55 -19.74 -26.42
N GLU A 198 21.96 -18.92 -27.29
CA GLU A 198 22.49 -18.65 -28.64
C GLU A 198 23.90 -18.03 -28.62
N CYS A 199 24.24 -17.28 -27.57
CA CYS A 199 25.57 -16.71 -27.43
C CYS A 199 26.59 -17.78 -27.03
N ALA A 200 26.23 -18.64 -26.08
CA ALA A 200 27.07 -19.75 -25.63
C ALA A 200 27.38 -20.73 -26.76
N ASP A 201 26.39 -21.08 -27.59
CA ASP A 201 26.57 -21.97 -28.75
C ASP A 201 27.58 -21.41 -29.77
N LYS A 202 27.57 -20.08 -29.97
CA LYS A 202 28.52 -19.39 -30.86
C LYS A 202 29.93 -19.35 -30.30
N GLU A 203 30.10 -19.38 -28.97
CA GLU A 203 31.41 -19.47 -28.33
C GLU A 203 31.96 -20.89 -28.36
N ALA A 204 31.11 -21.91 -28.17
CA ALA A 204 31.50 -23.32 -28.21
C ALA A 204 31.86 -23.82 -29.64
N SER A 205 31.38 -23.13 -30.68
CA SER A 205 31.62 -23.49 -32.08
C SER A 205 32.90 -22.87 -32.68
N LYS A 206 33.69 -22.11 -31.90
CA LYS A 206 34.95 -21.47 -32.30
C LYS A 206 36.15 -22.23 -31.77
#